data_AF-A0A3B1DMB5-F1
#
_entry.id   AF-A0A3B1DMB5-F1
#
_cell.length_a   1.000
_cell.length_b   1.000
_cell.length_c   1.000
_cell.angle_alpha   90.00
_cell.angle_beta   90.00
_cell.angle_gamma   90.00
#
_symmetry.space_group_name_H-M   'P 1'
#
loop_
_entity.id
_entity.type
_entity.pdbx_description
1 polymer ?
#
loop_
_entity_poly.entity_id
_entity_poly.type
_entity_poly.pdbx_seq_one_letter_code
_entity_poly.pdbx_strand_id
1 'polypeptide(L)'
;MNETVPSEQSLAYDILKQVEALLSEVEQEQKPLEVDPYRSRLFELFVTAEGAGYLDESKSDSLSAENLCRELSQCWGLDVAAKESVAQQEKMSSEQLSKMRLLWATMRMWMEWDYAWTRWKEFHAQGD
;
A
#
# COMPACT_ATOMS: atom_id res chain seq x y z
N MET A 1 29.67 14.64 -21.88
CA MET A 1 28.55 15.07 -21.01
C MET A 1 27.30 14.59 -21.72
N ASN A 2 26.73 13.46 -21.31
CA ASN A 2 25.46 12.98 -21.86
C ASN A 2 24.39 13.17 -20.80
N GLU A 3 23.36 13.91 -21.19
CA GLU A 3 22.19 14.29 -20.43
C GLU A 3 21.47 13.06 -19.87
N THR A 4 21.27 13.05 -18.56
CA THR A 4 20.31 12.18 -17.87
C THR A 4 18.90 12.61 -18.28
N VAL A 5 18.33 11.89 -19.25
CA VAL A 5 16.93 11.99 -19.65
C VAL A 5 16.04 11.74 -18.43
N PRO A 6 14.90 12.43 -18.24
CA PRO A 6 14.06 12.26 -17.07
C PRO A 6 13.50 10.83 -17.05
N SER A 7 13.67 10.16 -15.91
CA SER A 7 13.14 8.84 -15.61
C SER A 7 11.64 8.74 -15.93
N GLU A 8 11.24 7.84 -16.83
CA GLU A 8 9.86 7.38 -16.92
C GLU A 8 9.46 6.83 -15.54
N GLN A 9 8.56 7.52 -14.84
CA GLN A 9 8.01 7.01 -13.58
C GLN A 9 7.17 5.78 -13.93
N SER A 10 7.44 4.65 -13.27
CA SER A 10 6.73 3.42 -13.54
C SER A 10 5.29 3.51 -13.05
N LEU A 11 4.36 2.80 -13.71
CA LEU A 11 2.98 2.71 -13.25
C LEU A 11 2.89 2.20 -11.79
N ALA A 12 3.79 1.32 -11.36
CA ALA A 12 3.88 0.88 -9.97
C ALA A 12 4.12 2.05 -8.99
N TYR A 13 5.01 2.98 -9.35
CA TYR A 13 5.25 4.19 -8.56
C TYR A 13 4.01 5.08 -8.51
N ASP A 14 3.32 5.27 -9.63
CA ASP A 14 2.09 6.06 -9.70
C ASP A 14 0.97 5.45 -8.85
N ILE A 15 0.82 4.13 -8.83
CA ILE A 15 -0.13 3.42 -7.97
C ILE A 15 0.24 3.65 -6.50
N LEU A 16 1.51 3.47 -6.12
CA LEU A 16 1.99 3.73 -4.75
C LEU A 16 1.65 5.16 -4.31
N LYS A 17 1.89 6.16 -5.17
CA LYS A 17 1.57 7.57 -4.87
C LYS A 17 0.08 7.84 -4.75
N GLN A 18 -0.75 7.18 -5.56
CA GLN A 18 -2.20 7.28 -5.42
C GLN A 18 -2.72 6.61 -4.14
N VAL A 19 -2.14 5.47 -3.74
CA VAL A 19 -2.45 4.84 -2.44
C VAL A 19 -2.05 5.80 -1.30
N GLU A 20 -0.84 6.35 -1.32
CA GLU A 20 -0.37 7.31 -0.30
C GLU A 20 -1.30 8.53 -0.20
N ALA A 21 -1.71 9.10 -1.35
CA ALA A 21 -2.62 10.24 -1.40
C ALA A 21 -4.00 9.88 -0.84
N LEU A 22 -4.54 8.70 -1.17
CA LEU A 22 -5.81 8.20 -0.64
C LEU A 22 -5.75 8.05 0.88
N LEU A 23 -4.68 7.45 1.42
CA LEU A 23 -4.54 7.26 2.86
C LEU A 23 -4.37 8.60 3.60
N SER A 24 -3.70 9.57 2.98
CA SER A 24 -3.59 10.93 3.51
C SER A 24 -4.96 11.63 3.57
N GLU A 25 -5.80 11.45 2.54
CA GLU A 25 -7.18 11.97 2.53
C GLU A 25 -8.02 11.32 3.63
N VAL A 26 -7.92 10.00 3.80
CA VAL A 26 -8.63 9.25 4.87
C VAL A 26 -8.23 9.77 6.26
N GLU A 27 -6.94 10.01 6.48
CA GLU A 27 -6.43 10.56 7.74
C GLU A 27 -6.98 11.97 8.00
N GLN A 28 -6.93 12.85 7.00
CA GLN A 28 -7.41 14.23 7.10
C GLN A 28 -8.91 14.30 7.39
N GLU A 29 -9.69 13.45 6.72
CA GLU A 29 -11.14 13.37 6.85
C GLU A 29 -11.58 12.60 8.10
N GLN A 30 -10.66 11.93 8.79
CA GLN A 30 -10.90 11.09 9.98
C GLN A 30 -12.01 10.05 9.76
N LYS A 31 -12.07 9.49 8.55
CA LYS A 31 -13.02 8.45 8.16
C LYS A 31 -12.33 7.09 8.13
N PRO A 32 -13.07 5.98 8.31
CA PRO A 32 -12.50 4.64 8.17
C PRO A 32 -12.19 4.32 6.68
N LEU A 33 -11.03 3.71 6.43
CA LEU A 33 -10.59 3.29 5.09
C LEU A 33 -11.51 2.20 4.51
N GLU A 34 -12.10 1.40 5.37
CA GLU A 34 -12.91 0.22 5.03
C GLU A 34 -14.32 0.56 4.54
N VAL A 35 -14.68 1.85 4.53
CA VAL A 35 -16.00 2.34 4.12
C VAL A 35 -15.86 3.12 2.81
N ASP A 36 -16.91 3.07 2.00
CA ASP A 36 -16.97 3.83 0.76
C ASP A 36 -17.02 5.36 1.02
N PRO A 37 -16.35 6.16 0.19
CA PRO A 37 -15.77 5.80 -1.11
C PRO A 37 -14.33 5.25 -1.06
N TYR A 38 -13.67 5.26 0.11
CA TYR A 38 -12.23 4.98 0.21
C TYR A 38 -11.91 3.52 -0.05
N ARG A 39 -12.74 2.59 0.45
CA ARG A 39 -12.57 1.16 0.19
C ARG A 39 -12.59 0.86 -1.30
N SER A 40 -13.61 1.35 -2.02
CA SER A 40 -13.73 1.16 -3.46
C SER A 40 -12.55 1.75 -4.24
N ARG A 41 -12.10 2.97 -3.88
CA ARG A 41 -10.93 3.59 -4.51
C ARG A 41 -9.63 2.81 -4.26
N LEU A 42 -9.42 2.29 -3.04
CA LEU A 42 -8.26 1.44 -2.76
C LEU A 42 -8.33 0.12 -3.53
N PHE A 43 -9.53 -0.44 -3.68
CA PHE A 43 -9.75 -1.65 -4.45
C PHE A 43 -9.48 -1.45 -5.95
N GLU A 44 -9.86 -0.31 -6.52
CA GLU A 44 -9.52 0.03 -7.92
C GLU A 44 -8.01 0.09 -8.15
N LEU A 45 -7.25 0.66 -7.19
CA LEU A 45 -5.79 0.67 -7.24
C LEU A 45 -5.20 -0.74 -7.12
N PHE A 46 -5.78 -1.59 -6.26
CA PHE A 46 -5.42 -3.00 -6.16
C PHE A 46 -5.64 -3.75 -7.49
N VAL A 47 -6.82 -3.61 -8.10
CA VAL A 47 -7.14 -4.26 -9.40
C VAL A 47 -6.20 -3.75 -10.50
N THR A 48 -5.86 -2.46 -10.48
CA THR A 48 -4.89 -1.88 -11.43
C THR A 48 -3.50 -2.50 -11.24
N ALA A 49 -3.05 -2.65 -10.00
CA ALA A 49 -1.77 -3.31 -9.69
C ALA A 49 -1.77 -4.78 -10.10
N GLU A 50 -2.87 -5.49 -9.85
CA GLU A 50 -3.05 -6.90 -10.24
C GLU A 50 -3.02 -7.08 -11.76
N GLY A 51 -3.81 -6.30 -12.50
CA GLY A 51 -3.89 -6.37 -13.96
C GLY A 51 -2.58 -6.00 -14.65
N ALA A 52 -1.76 -5.14 -14.03
CA ALA A 52 -0.41 -4.82 -14.49
C ALA A 52 0.66 -5.83 -14.03
N GLY A 53 0.29 -6.80 -13.19
CA GLY A 53 1.17 -7.86 -12.70
C GLY A 53 2.16 -7.39 -11.63
N TYR A 54 1.84 -6.34 -10.87
CA TYR A 54 2.68 -5.82 -9.79
C TYR A 54 2.49 -6.54 -8.46
N LEU A 55 1.57 -7.48 -8.32
CA LEU A 55 1.41 -8.25 -7.08
C LEU A 55 2.43 -9.40 -6.94
N ASP A 56 3.20 -9.69 -7.99
CA ASP A 56 4.23 -10.73 -7.97
C ASP A 56 5.42 -10.31 -7.09
N GLU A 57 5.60 -10.98 -5.95
CA GLU A 57 6.66 -10.71 -4.97
C GLU A 57 8.09 -10.91 -5.51
N SER A 58 8.25 -11.66 -6.61
CA SER A 58 9.56 -11.88 -7.21
C SER A 58 10.10 -10.65 -7.98
N LYS A 59 9.23 -9.67 -8.24
CA LYS A 59 9.58 -8.46 -8.98
C LYS A 59 10.08 -7.35 -8.06
N SER A 60 11.06 -6.59 -8.55
CA SER A 60 11.66 -5.49 -7.79
C SER A 60 10.70 -4.31 -7.55
N ASP A 61 9.71 -4.14 -8.42
CA ASP A 61 8.66 -3.11 -8.37
C ASP A 61 7.33 -3.66 -7.84
N SER A 62 7.39 -4.76 -7.10
CA SER A 62 6.23 -5.42 -6.53
C SER A 62 5.49 -4.52 -5.53
N LEU A 63 4.17 -4.47 -5.70
CA LEU A 63 3.18 -3.89 -4.79
C LEU A 63 2.43 -4.98 -4.02
N SER A 64 3.11 -6.08 -3.64
CA SER A 64 2.59 -7.01 -2.63
C SER A 64 2.25 -6.25 -1.34
N ALA A 65 1.37 -6.81 -0.50
CA ALA A 65 0.92 -6.12 0.71
C ALA A 65 2.10 -5.70 1.61
N GLU A 66 3.11 -6.56 1.74
CA GLU A 66 4.32 -6.30 2.51
C GLU A 66 5.16 -5.18 1.90
N ASN A 67 5.42 -5.24 0.59
CA ASN A 67 6.22 -4.25 -0.11
C ASN A 67 5.53 -2.88 -0.10
N LEU A 68 4.23 -2.83 -0.42
CA LEU A 68 3.42 -1.62 -0.36
C LEU A 68 3.46 -0.96 1.02
N CYS A 69 3.20 -1.74 2.08
CA CYS A 69 3.19 -1.21 3.44
C CYS A 69 4.59 -0.78 3.91
N ARG A 70 5.65 -1.48 3.46
CA ARG A 70 7.03 -1.08 3.71
C ARG A 70 7.33 0.29 3.09
N GLU A 71 7.04 0.48 1.82
CA GLU A 71 7.26 1.77 1.14
C GLU A 71 6.48 2.91 1.80
N LEU A 72 5.20 2.68 2.14
CA LEU A 72 4.38 3.66 2.87
C LEU A 72 4.96 3.98 4.27
N SER A 73 5.39 2.95 5.01
CA SER A 73 5.99 3.12 6.34
C SER A 73 7.27 3.96 6.31
N GLN A 74 8.09 3.78 5.26
CA GLN A 74 9.31 4.55 5.04
C GLN A 74 9.00 6.00 4.65
N CYS A 75 8.02 6.21 3.74
CA CYS A 75 7.57 7.55 3.36
C CYS A 75 7.08 8.35 4.57
N TRP A 76 6.44 7.70 5.53
CA TRP A 76 5.92 8.33 6.75
C TRP A 76 6.91 8.35 7.93
N GLY A 77 8.12 7.81 7.77
CA GLY A 77 9.12 7.72 8.83
C GLY A 77 8.68 6.89 10.05
N LEU A 78 7.76 5.95 9.86
CA LEU A 78 7.23 5.14 10.96
C LEU A 78 8.23 4.14 11.51
N ASP A 79 9.17 3.68 10.70
CA ASP A 79 10.25 2.79 11.12
C ASP A 79 11.24 3.50 12.07
N VAL A 80 11.58 4.75 11.77
CA VAL A 80 12.39 5.61 12.63
C VAL A 80 11.64 5.92 13.92
N ALA A 81 10.37 6.33 13.81
CA ALA A 81 9.53 6.64 14.97
C ALA A 81 9.37 5.44 15.91
N ALA A 82 9.20 4.23 15.38
CA ALA A 82 9.11 3.02 16.19
C ALA A 82 10.42 2.71 16.92
N LYS A 83 11.57 2.88 16.24
CA LYS A 83 12.90 2.69 16.86
C LYS A 83 13.15 3.71 17.96
N GLU A 84 12.83 4.99 17.73
CA GLU A 84 12.99 6.06 18.71
C GLU A 84 12.09 5.87 19.93
N SER A 85 10.83 5.50 19.71
CA SER A 85 9.87 5.17 20.78
C SER A 85 10.41 4.09 21.71
N VAL A 86 11.01 3.02 21.17
CA VAL A 86 11.63 1.96 21.97
C VAL A 86 12.90 2.45 22.68
N ALA A 87 13.77 3.16 21.97
CA ALA A 87 15.05 3.63 22.50
C ALA A 87 14.88 4.64 23.65
N GLN A 88 13.90 5.52 23.53
CA GLN A 88 13.62 6.59 24.50
C GLN A 88 12.58 6.17 25.55
N GLN A 89 11.97 4.99 25.40
CA GLN A 89 10.81 4.54 26.19
C GLN A 89 9.64 5.55 26.14
N GLU A 90 9.54 6.29 25.05
CA GLU A 90 8.49 7.27 24.82
C GLU A 90 7.39 6.69 23.93
N LYS A 91 6.16 7.16 24.11
CA LYS A 91 5.05 6.73 23.25
C LYS A 91 5.13 7.44 21.91
N MET A 92 4.83 6.73 20.83
CA MET A 92 4.61 7.35 19.52
C MET A 92 3.51 8.42 19.59
N SER A 93 3.63 9.44 18.73
CA SER A 93 2.63 10.51 18.65
C SER A 93 1.28 9.99 18.18
N SER A 94 0.21 10.74 18.47
CA SER A 94 -1.15 10.36 18.01
C SER A 94 -1.25 10.25 16.49
N GLU A 95 -0.52 11.09 15.76
CA GLU A 95 -0.43 11.04 14.29
C GLU A 95 0.26 9.76 13.83
N GLN A 96 1.42 9.42 14.40
CA GLN A 96 2.14 8.19 14.05
C GLN A 96 1.30 6.94 14.33
N LEU A 97 0.58 6.91 15.46
CA LEU A 97 -0.35 5.83 15.79
C LEU A 97 -1.54 5.77 14.82
N SER A 98 -1.99 6.91 14.30
CA SER A 98 -3.05 6.96 13.27
C SER A 98 -2.58 6.33 11.97
N LYS A 99 -1.39 6.71 11.49
CA LYS A 99 -0.75 6.13 10.31
C LYS A 99 -0.48 4.64 10.46
N MET A 100 -0.07 4.17 11.64
CA MET A 100 0.05 2.73 11.91
C MET A 100 -1.29 1.98 11.78
N ARG A 101 -2.40 2.55 12.25
CA ARG A 101 -3.72 1.94 12.08
C ARG A 101 -4.13 1.89 10.60
N LEU A 102 -3.83 2.94 9.84
CA LEU A 102 -4.07 2.97 8.39
C LEU A 102 -3.23 1.94 7.63
N LEU A 103 -1.95 1.76 7.98
CA LEU A 103 -1.13 0.69 7.42
C LEU A 103 -1.73 -0.68 7.70
N TRP A 104 -2.20 -0.92 8.92
CA TRP A 104 -2.79 -2.21 9.28
C TRP A 104 -4.08 -2.50 8.51
N ALA A 105 -4.97 -1.51 8.38
CA ALA A 105 -6.18 -1.63 7.57
C ALA A 105 -5.83 -1.90 6.10
N THR A 106 -4.87 -1.16 5.54
CA THR A 106 -4.39 -1.32 4.16
C THR A 106 -3.82 -2.70 3.93
N MET A 107 -2.88 -3.15 4.76
CA MET A 107 -2.27 -4.49 4.69
C MET A 107 -3.33 -5.58 4.70
N ARG A 108 -4.27 -5.50 5.65
CA ARG A 108 -5.34 -6.50 5.80
C ARG A 108 -6.20 -6.58 4.54
N MET A 109 -6.69 -5.45 4.02
CA MET A 109 -7.56 -5.46 2.83
C MET A 109 -6.81 -5.92 1.58
N TRP A 110 -5.57 -5.47 1.41
CA TRP A 110 -4.73 -5.85 0.27
C TRP A 110 -4.48 -7.37 0.23
N MET A 111 -4.13 -7.97 1.38
CA MET A 111 -3.97 -9.43 1.50
C MET A 111 -5.29 -10.18 1.29
N GLU A 112 -6.40 -9.67 1.83
CA GLU A 112 -7.72 -10.28 1.68
C GLU A 112 -8.11 -10.35 0.20
N TRP A 113 -7.85 -9.29 -0.56
CA TRP A 113 -8.14 -9.23 -1.99
C TRP A 113 -7.19 -10.07 -2.83
N ASP A 114 -5.87 -10.01 -2.57
CA ASP A 114 -4.88 -10.83 -3.28
C ASP A 114 -5.18 -12.34 -3.15
N TYR A 115 -5.54 -12.75 -1.94
CA TYR A 115 -5.96 -14.11 -1.66
C TYR A 115 -7.25 -14.50 -2.39
N ALA A 116 -8.28 -13.64 -2.33
CA ALA A 116 -9.55 -13.88 -3.01
C ALA A 116 -9.35 -13.97 -4.54
N TRP A 117 -8.49 -13.13 -5.11
CA TRP A 117 -8.19 -13.07 -6.53
C TRP A 117 -7.43 -14.31 -7.01
N THR A 118 -6.40 -14.73 -6.27
CA THR A 118 -5.63 -15.93 -6.56
C THR A 118 -6.52 -17.18 -6.56
N ARG A 119 -7.38 -17.32 -5.55
CA ARG A 119 -8.34 -18.43 -5.49
C ARG A 119 -9.38 -18.40 -6.60
N TRP A 120 -9.87 -17.21 -6.97
CA TRP A 120 -10.83 -17.09 -8.08
C TRP A 120 -10.23 -17.66 -9.37
N LYS A 121 -8.97 -17.35 -9.67
CA LYS A 121 -8.25 -17.93 -10.81
C LYS A 121 -8.16 -19.45 -10.73
N GLU A 122 -7.90 -20.03 -9.56
CA GLU A 122 -7.81 -21.50 -9.38
C GLU A 122 -9.12 -22.23 -9.71
N PHE A 123 -10.27 -21.63 -9.39
CA PHE A 123 -11.59 -22.21 -9.67
C PHE A 123 -12.03 -22.03 -11.12
N HIS A 124 -11.56 -20.97 -11.80
CA HIS A 124 -11.90 -20.69 -13.19
C HIS A 124 -10.86 -21.20 -14.20
N ALA A 125 -9.66 -21.58 -13.76
CA ALA A 125 -8.64 -22.24 -14.60
C ALA A 125 -8.93 -23.74 -14.83
N GLN A 126 -9.84 -24.35 -14.08
CA GLN A 126 -10.22 -25.78 -14.24
C GLN A 126 -11.34 -26.00 -15.29
N GLY A 127 -11.68 -24.98 -16.08
CA GLY A 127 -12.81 -24.98 -17.00
C GLY A 127 -12.49 -24.88 -18.49
N ASP A 128 -11.22 -24.94 -18.91
CA ASP A 128 -10.78 -24.98 -20.32
C ASP A 128 -10.12 -26.31 -20.69
#